data_AF-H0HM88-F1
#
_entry.id   AF-H0HM88-F1
#
_cell.length_a   1.000
_cell.length_b   1.000
_cell.length_c   1.000
_cell.angle_alpha   90.00
_cell.angle_beta   90.00
_cell.angle_gamma   90.00
#
_symmetry.space_group_name_H-M   'P 1'
#
loop_
_entity.id
_entity.type
_entity.pdbx_description
1 polymer ?
#
loop_
_entity_poly.entity_id
_entity_poly.type
_entity_poly.pdbx_seq_one_letter_code
_entity_poly.pdbx_strand_id
1 'polypeptide(L)'
;MSPSLFFIQLAILLLPGVIWARVDANYGAKQDRSQFEFGLRSVLFGLTAHALTYVLFLVVRQPFEVIDLAKASQNSVLTRGMVIQTLAAIVVGFAASVVWLYAVNYKWLTRLLQTINATKRYGDEDVWEYMFNSSDVSVRFVHGKRRAQTVWASKFQG
;
A
#
# COMPACT_ATOMS: atom_id res chain seq x y z
N MET A 1 22.49 -15.42 -23.14
CA MET A 1 21.74 -16.25 -22.19
C MET A 1 20.27 -15.95 -22.38
N SER A 2 19.50 -16.85 -22.98
CA SER A 2 18.04 -16.70 -23.01
C SER A 2 17.53 -16.74 -21.57
N PRO A 3 16.67 -15.81 -21.14
CA PRO A 3 16.00 -15.94 -19.85
C PRO A 3 15.30 -17.30 -19.83
N SER A 4 15.52 -18.08 -18.76
CA SER A 4 14.84 -19.35 -18.65
C SER A 4 13.32 -19.11 -18.59
N LEU A 5 12.55 -19.93 -19.30
CA LEU A 5 11.09 -19.81 -19.39
C LEU A 5 10.42 -19.71 -18.00
N PHE A 6 11.04 -20.35 -17.00
CA PHE A 6 10.66 -20.27 -15.60
C PHE A 6 10.61 -18.83 -15.06
N PHE A 7 11.64 -18.01 -15.29
CA PHE A 7 11.67 -16.63 -14.78
C PHE A 7 10.59 -15.76 -15.43
N ILE A 8 10.31 -16.00 -16.72
CA ILE A 8 9.24 -15.29 -17.44
C ILE A 8 7.88 -15.64 -16.84
N GLN A 9 7.62 -16.92 -16.59
CA GLN A 9 6.37 -17.38 -15.97
C GLN A 9 6.22 -16.83 -14.55
N LEU A 10 7.29 -16.85 -13.77
CA LEU A 10 7.29 -16.30 -12.42
C LEU A 10 7.00 -14.78 -12.44
N ALA A 11 7.62 -14.04 -13.38
CA ALA A 11 7.36 -12.62 -13.55
C ALA A 11 5.90 -12.34 -13.93
N ILE A 12 5.33 -13.15 -14.83
CA ILE A 12 3.92 -13.06 -15.23
C ILE A 12 2.99 -13.40 -14.05
N LEU A 13 3.32 -14.42 -13.26
CA LEU A 13 2.55 -14.81 -12.07
C LEU A 13 2.54 -13.69 -11.01
N LEU A 14 3.65 -12.95 -10.89
CA LEU A 14 3.82 -11.88 -9.92
C LEU A 14 3.21 -10.54 -10.34
N LEU A 15 2.89 -10.34 -11.62
CA LEU A 15 2.27 -9.10 -12.14
C LEU A 15 1.09 -8.58 -11.32
N PRO A 16 0.04 -9.37 -11.00
CA PRO A 16 -1.08 -8.89 -10.20
C PRO A 16 -0.63 -8.36 -8.83
N GLY A 17 0.38 -9.00 -8.23
CA GLY A 17 0.94 -8.60 -6.95
C GLY A 17 1.77 -7.32 -7.01
N VAL A 18 2.56 -7.14 -8.07
CA VAL A 18 3.32 -5.90 -8.31
C VAL A 18 2.38 -4.71 -8.52
N ILE A 19 1.31 -4.90 -9.31
CA ILE A 19 0.30 -3.85 -9.55
C ILE A 19 -0.35 -3.44 -8.23
N TRP A 20 -0.81 -4.40 -7.44
CA TRP A 20 -1.41 -4.12 -6.13
C TRP A 20 -0.41 -3.44 -5.19
N ALA A 21 0.81 -3.98 -5.06
CA ALA A 21 1.85 -3.39 -4.22
C ALA A 21 2.15 -1.93 -4.60
N ARG A 22 2.10 -1.61 -5.90
CA ARG A 22 2.30 -0.25 -6.39
C ARG A 22 1.16 0.67 -6.00
N VAL A 23 -0.10 0.21 -6.08
CA VAL A 23 -1.27 0.96 -5.60
C VAL A 23 -1.17 1.20 -4.09
N ASP A 24 -0.83 0.18 -3.31
CA ASP A 24 -0.66 0.30 -1.85
C ASP A 24 0.50 1.26 -1.48
N ALA A 25 1.61 1.21 -2.21
CA ALA A 25 2.75 2.10 -1.97
C ALA A 25 2.43 3.56 -2.31
N ASN A 26 1.68 3.82 -3.39
CA ASN A 26 1.39 5.17 -3.84
C ASN A 26 0.27 5.85 -3.04
N TYR A 27 -0.73 5.08 -2.58
CA TYR A 27 -1.94 5.63 -1.99
C TYR A 27 -2.18 5.19 -0.53
N GLY A 28 -1.66 4.04 -0.12
CA GLY A 28 -1.93 3.45 1.20
C GLY A 28 -0.88 3.77 2.26
N ALA A 29 0.40 3.91 1.89
CA ALA A 29 1.48 4.19 2.82
C ALA A 29 1.92 5.67 2.78
N LYS A 30 1.89 6.33 3.94
CA LYS A 30 2.46 7.68 4.13
C LYS A 30 3.99 7.68 4.32
N GLN A 31 4.67 6.53 4.25
CA GLN A 31 6.08 6.39 4.60
C GLN A 31 6.84 5.61 3.53
N ASP A 32 8.07 6.07 3.23
CA ASP A 32 8.98 5.43 2.29
C ASP A 32 9.35 4.02 2.77
N ARG A 33 8.90 3.01 2.02
CA ARG A 33 9.19 1.61 2.34
C ARG A 33 10.51 1.16 1.75
N SER A 34 11.17 0.22 2.43
CA SER A 34 12.36 -0.44 1.91
C SER A 34 12.03 -1.23 0.63
N GLN A 35 12.96 -1.23 -0.34
CA GLN A 35 12.81 -1.98 -1.59
C GLN A 35 12.56 -3.48 -1.37
N PHE A 36 13.18 -4.04 -0.32
CA PHE A 36 12.95 -5.44 0.05
C PHE A 36 11.51 -5.68 0.53
N GLU A 37 10.97 -4.75 1.33
CA GLU A 37 9.58 -4.83 1.80
C GLU A 37 8.58 -4.72 0.66
N PHE A 38 8.85 -3.85 -0.32
CA PHE A 38 8.07 -3.77 -1.55
C PHE A 38 8.09 -5.10 -2.32
N GLY A 39 9.28 -5.72 -2.46
CA GLY A 39 9.44 -7.03 -3.07
C GLY A 39 8.60 -8.10 -2.37
N LEU A 40 8.74 -8.23 -1.04
CA LEU A 40 8.00 -9.20 -0.24
C LEU A 40 6.48 -8.99 -0.36
N ARG A 41 6.02 -7.75 -0.25
CA ARG A 41 4.59 -7.42 -0.38
C ARG A 41 4.05 -7.72 -1.77
N SER A 42 4.81 -7.45 -2.84
CA SER A 42 4.37 -7.80 -4.19
C SER A 42 4.20 -9.30 -4.37
N VAL A 43 5.06 -10.12 -3.77
CA VAL A 43 4.87 -11.59 -3.72
C VAL A 43 3.61 -11.95 -2.93
N LEU A 44 3.43 -11.40 -1.73
CA LEU A 44 2.26 -11.70 -0.88
C LEU A 44 0.93 -11.28 -1.54
N PHE A 45 0.88 -10.09 -2.13
CA PHE A 45 -0.30 -9.63 -2.85
C PHE A 45 -0.54 -10.44 -4.13
N GLY A 46 0.51 -10.91 -4.81
CA GLY A 46 0.38 -11.78 -5.96
C GLY A 46 -0.27 -13.11 -5.58
N LEU A 47 0.23 -13.76 -4.52
CA LEU A 47 -0.37 -14.97 -3.98
C LEU A 47 -1.83 -14.75 -3.54
N THR A 48 -2.10 -13.61 -2.89
CA THR A 48 -3.45 -13.24 -2.45
C THR A 48 -4.40 -13.04 -3.65
N ALA A 49 -3.95 -12.36 -4.71
CA ALA A 49 -4.75 -12.15 -5.92
C ALA A 49 -5.08 -13.48 -6.61
N HIS A 50 -4.12 -14.40 -6.70
CA HIS A 50 -4.37 -15.75 -7.25
C HIS A 50 -5.32 -16.55 -6.37
N ALA A 51 -5.17 -16.50 -5.04
CA ALA A 51 -6.07 -17.15 -4.11
C ALA A 51 -7.51 -16.61 -4.21
N LEU A 52 -7.68 -15.28 -4.29
CA LEU A 52 -8.99 -14.66 -4.50
C LEU A 52 -9.60 -15.05 -5.85
N THR A 53 -8.78 -15.11 -6.90
CA THR A 53 -9.23 -15.55 -8.22
C THR A 53 -9.69 -17.01 -8.18
N TYR A 54 -8.95 -17.89 -7.50
CA TYR A 54 -9.36 -19.27 -7.29
C TYR A 54 -10.72 -19.36 -6.58
N VAL A 55 -10.92 -18.60 -5.50
CA VAL A 55 -12.20 -18.55 -4.78
C VAL A 55 -13.33 -18.04 -5.69
N LEU A 56 -13.09 -17.01 -6.50
CA LEU A 56 -14.08 -16.52 -7.46
C LEU A 56 -14.47 -17.58 -8.49
N PHE A 57 -13.49 -18.33 -9.02
CA PHE A 57 -13.76 -19.41 -9.96
C PHE A 57 -14.53 -20.57 -9.32
N LEU A 58 -14.28 -20.87 -8.03
CA LEU A 58 -15.08 -21.84 -7.27
C LEU A 58 -16.54 -21.39 -7.14
N VAL A 59 -16.79 -20.11 -6.85
CA VAL A 59 -18.16 -19.58 -6.74
C VAL A 59 -18.89 -19.63 -8.08
N VAL A 60 -18.21 -19.33 -9.18
CA VAL A 60 -18.77 -19.37 -10.55
C VAL A 60 -18.80 -20.79 -11.12
N ARG A 61 -18.28 -21.79 -10.38
CA ARG A 61 -18.15 -23.20 -10.79
C ARG A 61 -17.42 -23.39 -12.12
N GLN A 62 -16.44 -22.54 -12.40
CA GLN A 62 -15.60 -22.66 -13.60
C GLN A 62 -14.39 -23.55 -13.30
N PRO A 63 -13.93 -24.35 -14.27
CA PRO A 63 -12.72 -25.15 -14.10
C PRO A 63 -11.52 -24.21 -13.92
N PHE A 64 -10.82 -24.38 -12.81
CA PHE A 64 -9.58 -23.68 -12.52
C PHE A 64 -8.41 -24.66 -12.67
N GLU A 65 -7.50 -24.37 -13.59
CA GLU A 65 -6.28 -25.17 -13.77
C GLU A 65 -5.24 -24.68 -12.76
N VAL A 66 -4.91 -25.54 -11.79
CA VAL A 66 -3.87 -25.21 -10.82
C VAL A 66 -2.52 -25.18 -11.55
N ILE A 67 -1.82 -24.06 -11.43
CA ILE A 67 -0.50 -23.85 -12.04
C ILE A 67 0.50 -24.80 -11.38
N ASP A 68 0.89 -25.85 -12.10
CA ASP A 68 1.93 -26.78 -11.68
C ASP A 68 3.30 -26.25 -12.10
N LEU A 69 3.96 -25.56 -11.17
CA LEU A 69 5.29 -24.96 -11.38
C LEU A 69 6.37 -26.02 -11.71
N ALA A 70 6.19 -27.28 -11.31
CA ALA A 70 7.15 -28.34 -11.59
C ALA A 70 7.14 -28.77 -13.06
N LYS A 71 5.97 -28.70 -13.70
CA LYS A 71 5.81 -28.96 -15.15
C LYS A 71 6.14 -27.75 -16.02
N ALA A 72 6.29 -26.59 -15.41
CA ALA A 72 6.52 -25.32 -16.07
C ALA A 72 7.86 -25.23 -16.84
N SER A 73 8.82 -26.08 -16.44
CA SER A 73 10.15 -26.21 -17.06
C SER A 73 10.17 -27.02 -18.37
N GLN A 74 9.17 -27.87 -18.63
CA GLN A 74 9.27 -28.91 -19.68
C GLN A 74 8.32 -28.72 -20.86
N ASN A 75 7.23 -27.96 -20.71
CA ASN A 75 6.25 -27.76 -21.78
C ASN A 75 6.00 -26.26 -22.05
N SER A 76 5.46 -25.93 -23.22
CA SER A 76 4.95 -24.58 -23.53
C SER A 76 3.75 -24.26 -22.62
N VAL A 77 4.05 -23.74 -21.44
CA VAL A 77 3.13 -23.58 -20.29
C VAL A 77 2.24 -22.32 -20.39
N LEU A 78 2.42 -21.51 -21.44
CA LEU A 78 1.43 -20.50 -21.81
C LEU A 78 0.28 -21.14 -22.58
N THR A 79 -0.48 -22.01 -21.91
CA THR A 79 -1.76 -22.49 -22.43
C THR A 79 -2.76 -21.34 -22.37
N ARG A 80 -3.68 -21.28 -23.35
CA ARG A 80 -4.71 -20.24 -23.44
C ARG A 80 -5.50 -20.08 -22.12
N GLY A 81 -5.77 -21.19 -21.41
CA GLY A 81 -6.43 -21.19 -20.10
C GLY A 81 -5.65 -20.43 -19.04
N MET A 82 -4.35 -20.70 -18.90
CA MET A 82 -3.47 -20.05 -17.92
C MET A 82 -3.32 -18.54 -18.17
N VAL A 83 -3.28 -18.12 -19.45
CA VAL A 83 -3.27 -16.69 -19.80
C VAL A 83 -4.55 -16.00 -19.36
N ILE A 84 -5.72 -16.60 -19.62
CA ILE A 84 -7.02 -16.05 -19.22
C ILE A 84 -7.13 -15.96 -17.68
N GLN A 85 -6.70 -17.01 -16.97
CA GLN A 85 -6.69 -17.02 -15.50
C GLN A 85 -5.75 -15.94 -14.94
N THR A 86 -4.58 -15.74 -15.54
CA THR A 86 -3.64 -14.69 -15.11
C THR A 86 -4.21 -13.29 -15.37
N LEU A 87 -4.86 -13.07 -16.52
CA LEU A 87 -5.55 -11.81 -16.81
C LEU A 87 -6.69 -11.56 -15.82
N ALA A 88 -7.48 -12.60 -15.51
CA ALA A 88 -8.51 -12.52 -14.47
C ALA A 88 -7.90 -12.15 -13.11
N ALA A 89 -6.76 -12.75 -12.75
CA ALA A 89 -6.06 -12.43 -11.50
C ALA A 89 -5.53 -11.00 -11.45
N ILE A 90 -5.14 -10.41 -12.59
CA ILE A 90 -4.77 -8.99 -12.66
C ILE A 90 -5.99 -8.10 -12.38
N VAL A 91 -7.13 -8.39 -13.01
CA VAL A 91 -8.38 -7.63 -12.80
C VAL A 91 -8.85 -7.75 -11.33
N VAL A 92 -8.85 -8.96 -10.79
CA VAL A 92 -9.20 -9.24 -9.40
C VAL A 92 -8.22 -8.58 -8.44
N GLY A 93 -6.91 -8.67 -8.70
CA GLY A 93 -5.87 -8.05 -7.90
C GLY A 93 -6.00 -6.52 -7.89
N PHE A 94 -6.31 -5.91 -9.03
CA PHE A 94 -6.58 -4.48 -9.09
C PHE A 94 -7.83 -4.10 -8.29
N ALA A 95 -8.96 -4.79 -8.47
CA ALA A 95 -10.17 -4.53 -7.70
C ALA A 95 -9.94 -4.71 -6.19
N ALA A 96 -9.24 -5.76 -5.81
CA ALA A 96 -8.90 -6.05 -4.42
C ALA A 96 -7.92 -5.00 -3.85
N SER A 97 -7.04 -4.42 -4.67
CA SER A 97 -6.18 -3.31 -4.25
C SER A 97 -6.96 -2.04 -3.87
N VAL A 98 -8.04 -1.75 -4.59
CA VAL A 98 -8.93 -0.63 -4.27
C VAL A 98 -9.65 -0.92 -2.95
N VAL A 99 -10.23 -2.11 -2.80
CA VAL A 99 -10.89 -2.54 -1.54
C VAL A 99 -9.91 -2.49 -0.36
N TRP A 100 -8.68 -2.93 -0.56
CA TRP A 100 -7.61 -2.86 0.42
C TRP A 100 -7.29 -1.43 0.84
N LEU A 101 -7.19 -0.51 -0.13
CA LEU A 101 -6.96 0.90 0.14
C LEU A 101 -8.08 1.50 1.01
N TYR A 102 -9.34 1.16 0.72
CA TYR A 102 -10.47 1.53 1.57
C TYR A 102 -10.32 0.94 2.99
N ALA A 103 -9.98 -0.34 3.11
CA ALA A 103 -9.80 -0.99 4.41
C ALA A 103 -8.68 -0.34 5.25
N VAL A 104 -7.57 0.04 4.63
CA VAL A 104 -6.46 0.75 5.29
C VAL A 104 -6.89 2.16 5.71
N ASN A 105 -7.51 2.93 4.81
CA ASN A 105 -7.90 4.31 5.07
C ASN A 105 -8.95 4.41 6.20
N TYR A 106 -9.93 3.50 6.23
CA TYR A 106 -10.97 3.47 7.27
C TYR A 106 -10.52 2.76 8.56
N LYS A 107 -9.22 2.42 8.69
CA LYS A 107 -8.63 1.72 9.84
C LYS A 107 -9.42 0.45 10.21
N TRP A 108 -9.91 -0.32 9.23
CA TRP A 108 -10.74 -1.52 9.46
C TRP A 108 -10.03 -2.54 10.35
N LEU A 109 -8.74 -2.75 10.11
CA LEU A 109 -7.92 -3.65 10.93
C LEU A 109 -7.87 -3.20 12.40
N THR A 110 -7.70 -1.89 12.64
CA THR A 110 -7.70 -1.33 13.99
C THR A 110 -9.04 -1.54 14.68
N ARG A 111 -10.16 -1.32 13.97
CA ARG A 111 -11.50 -1.55 14.51
C ARG A 111 -11.75 -3.02 14.85
N LEU A 112 -11.34 -3.95 13.97
CA LEU A 112 -11.45 -5.39 14.24
C LEU A 112 -10.62 -5.82 15.45
N LEU A 113 -9.39 -5.32 15.57
CA LEU A 113 -8.52 -5.61 16.71
C LEU A 113 -9.06 -5.01 18.03
N GLN A 114 -9.76 -3.88 17.97
CA GLN A 114 -10.47 -3.30 19.11
C GLN A 114 -11.71 -4.11 19.49
N THR A 115 -12.45 -4.67 18.53
CA THR A 115 -13.60 -5.56 18.81
C THR A 115 -13.18 -6.79 19.60
N ILE A 116 -12.02 -7.37 19.28
CA ILE A 116 -11.45 -8.49 20.05
C ILE A 116 -10.67 -8.04 21.30
N ASN A 117 -10.69 -6.73 21.60
CA ASN A 117 -10.04 -6.10 22.75
C ASN A 117 -8.51 -6.36 22.84
N ALA A 118 -7.86 -6.67 21.72
CA ALA A 118 -6.43 -6.96 21.65
C ALA A 118 -5.56 -5.70 21.77
N THR A 119 -6.14 -4.51 21.53
CA THR A 119 -5.46 -3.23 21.63
C THR A 119 -6.45 -2.13 22.04
N LYS A 120 -6.05 -1.32 23.03
CA LYS A 120 -6.83 -0.19 23.57
C LYS A 120 -6.34 1.18 23.07
N ARG A 121 -5.33 1.18 22.19
CA ARG A 121 -4.62 2.41 21.79
C ARG A 121 -5.38 3.07 20.64
N TYR A 122 -6.14 4.12 20.97
CA TYR A 122 -6.61 5.11 20.03
C TYR A 122 -5.39 5.84 19.45
N GLY A 123 -5.49 6.28 18.20
CA GLY A 123 -4.45 7.13 17.62
C GLY A 123 -4.25 8.34 18.50
N ASP A 124 -3.03 8.53 18.99
CA ASP A 124 -2.50 9.85 19.25
C ASP A 124 -2.36 10.51 17.87
N GLU A 125 -3.48 10.86 17.22
CA GLU A 125 -3.46 12.04 16.36
C GLU A 125 -3.20 13.17 17.34
N ASP A 126 -1.93 13.57 17.43
CA ASP A 126 -1.47 14.60 18.33
C ASP A 126 -2.45 15.76 18.22
N VAL A 127 -3.08 16.13 19.34
CA VAL A 127 -4.01 17.26 19.41
C VAL A 127 -3.38 18.51 18.78
N TRP A 128 -2.05 18.59 18.84
CA TRP A 128 -1.21 19.58 18.18
C TRP A 128 -1.26 19.52 16.65
N GLU A 129 -1.19 18.34 16.04
CA GLU A 129 -1.26 18.18 14.59
C GLU A 129 -2.65 18.54 14.04
N TYR A 130 -3.72 18.25 14.80
CA TYR A 130 -5.08 18.74 14.48
C TYR A 130 -5.19 20.26 14.63
N MET A 131 -4.66 20.84 15.71
CA MET A 131 -4.73 22.28 15.98
C MET A 131 -3.92 23.12 14.97
N PHE A 132 -2.81 22.60 14.47
CA PHE A 132 -1.95 23.31 13.51
C PHE A 132 -2.26 23.04 12.04
N ASN A 133 -3.03 22.00 11.71
CA ASN A 133 -3.35 21.63 10.34
C ASN A 133 -4.85 21.79 9.99
N SER A 134 -5.72 22.10 10.96
CA SER A 134 -7.10 22.51 10.67
C SER A 134 -7.08 23.89 10.03
N SER A 135 -7.52 23.97 8.78
CA SER A 135 -7.64 25.19 7.97
C SER A 135 -8.76 26.12 8.45
N ASP A 136 -8.83 26.39 9.76
CA ASP A 136 -9.71 27.40 10.33
C ASP A 136 -8.93 28.71 10.52
N VAL A 137 -9.22 29.64 9.62
CA VAL A 137 -8.55 30.93 9.42
C VAL A 137 -8.93 31.89 10.55
N SER A 138 -8.37 31.72 11.75
CA SER A 138 -8.49 32.77 12.77
C SER A 138 -7.35 32.89 13.79
N VAL A 139 -6.26 32.10 13.67
CA VAL A 139 -5.09 32.31 14.54
C VAL A 139 -4.21 33.42 13.97
N ARG A 140 -4.59 34.65 14.29
CA ARG A 140 -3.83 35.86 13.98
C ARG A 140 -2.51 35.81 14.77
N PHE A 141 -1.40 35.56 14.09
CA PHE A 141 -0.05 35.67 14.66
C PHE A 141 0.20 37.10 15.16
N VAL A 142 0.11 37.33 16.46
CA VAL A 142 0.68 38.54 17.06
C VAL A 142 2.19 38.32 17.14
N HIS A 143 2.91 38.83 16.14
CA HIS A 143 4.35 38.96 16.17
C HIS A 143 4.75 39.87 17.35
N GLY A 144 5.15 39.28 18.47
CA GLY A 144 5.84 39.99 19.53
C GLY A 144 7.25 40.37 19.09
N LYS A 145 7.40 41.46 18.32
CA LYS A 145 8.69 42.13 18.14
C LYS A 145 9.10 42.72 19.50
N ARG A 146 9.78 41.93 20.32
CA ARG A 146 10.46 42.44 21.52
C ARG A 146 11.66 43.27 21.04
N ARG A 147 11.50 44.61 21.11
CA ARG A 147 12.56 45.61 20.91
C ARG A 147 13.78 45.25 21.76
N ALA A 148 14.85 44.81 21.13
CA ALA A 148 16.22 45.00 21.60
C ALA A 148 16.88 45.99 20.61
N GLN A 149 17.68 46.93 21.11
CA GLN A 149 18.14 48.18 20.48
C GLN A 149 17.10 49.30 20.72
N THR A 150 17.32 50.31 21.56
CA THR A 150 18.43 51.28 21.53
C THR A 150 18.57 51.98 22.90
N VAL A 151 19.62 51.66 23.69
CA VAL A 151 19.98 52.41 24.93
C VAL A 151 21.48 52.75 24.99
N TRP A 152 22.26 52.51 23.93
CA TRP A 152 23.73 52.69 23.94
C TRP A 152 24.25 53.82 23.05
N ALA A 153 23.49 54.91 22.86
CA ALA A 153 23.94 56.04 22.02
C ALA A 153 23.58 57.44 22.56
N SER A 154 23.47 57.63 23.89
CA SER A 154 23.27 58.98 24.46
C SER A 154 24.17 59.30 25.66
N LYS A 155 25.35 58.65 25.76
CA LYS A 155 26.31 58.91 26.85
C LYS A 155 27.65 59.50 26.41
N PHE A 156 27.73 60.09 25.21
CA PHE A 156 28.94 60.75 24.69
C PHE A 156 28.67 62.05 23.94
N GLN A 157 27.78 62.92 24.45
CA GLN A 157 27.81 64.35 24.17
C GLN A 157 27.36 65.10 25.43
N GLY A 158 28.29 65.83 26.04
CA GLY A 158 28.17 66.54 27.30
C GLY A 158 29.56 66.76 27.87
#